data_AF-A0A8B6F331-F1
#
_entry.id   AF-A0A8B6F331-F1
#
_cell.length_a   1.000
_cell.length_b   1.000
_cell.length_c   1.000
_cell.angle_alpha   90.00
_cell.angle_beta   90.00
_cell.angle_gamma   90.00
#
_symmetry.space_group_name_H-M   'P 1'
#
loop_
_entity.id
_entity.type
_entity.pdbx_description
1 polymer ?
#
loop_
_entity_poly.entity_id
_entity_poly.type
_entity_poly.pdbx_seq_one_letter_code
_entity_poly.pdbx_strand_id
1 'polypeptide(L)'
;MDHPGNQTKRLRAYDRNQNFKNPVIHAPEPLEVEWPVSGFKQLKKEHKVIMPKLSREQIEAYFLYRMAEDNVYSGDLQSMTKGQLMFESHRVTYNYRLKLEKSSGDPLNSHCECPAGRGPHGSCKHVAAVLIMISDFITTGNVNTGRSCTDTLMMFTKPKSSYSGSPVKAEKLPTKRKLAPVYLADPRPLKYRNCPAAKDHDYCTMPLTEHWIDRANKVTQSDVDLIERSTRLQSCSPKWLEERRFRLTASTFGEICKVTSRRNTDKFCHSLFYGSNIQSKALSHGKNYEAKALKAFNLKFDKNAKRCGFYVSIDKSFLGASPDAILEDGQSIVEIKCPYNGRNEDVKPGPNFKFLQMDSNGNIVLKES
;
A
#
# COMPACT_ATOMS: atom_id res chain seq x y z
N MET A 1 -48.33 -45.61 -5.20
CA MET A 1 -47.98 -45.93 -3.79
C MET A 1 -46.47 -45.77 -3.64
N ASP A 2 -46.13 -44.85 -2.74
CA ASP A 2 -44.93 -44.68 -1.90
C ASP A 2 -43.52 -44.30 -2.43
N HIS A 3 -43.06 -43.19 -1.83
CA HIS A 3 -41.76 -42.53 -1.71
C HIS A 3 -40.68 -43.36 -0.93
N PRO A 4 -39.48 -42.85 -0.56
CA PRO A 4 -38.38 -42.18 -1.31
C PRO A 4 -36.96 -42.64 -0.85
N GLY A 5 -35.89 -42.12 -1.47
CA GLY A 5 -34.60 -41.88 -0.78
C GLY A 5 -33.33 -42.55 -1.32
N ASN A 6 -32.52 -41.80 -2.08
CA ASN A 6 -31.06 -41.67 -1.90
C ASN A 6 -30.38 -41.01 -3.11
N GLN A 7 -30.15 -39.70 -3.02
CA GLN A 7 -29.12 -39.01 -3.81
C GLN A 7 -28.35 -38.07 -2.89
N THR A 8 -27.28 -38.56 -2.27
CA THR A 8 -26.05 -37.80 -1.95
C THR A 8 -25.09 -38.70 -1.18
N LYS A 9 -23.92 -39.01 -1.76
CA LYS A 9 -22.62 -39.20 -1.08
C LYS A 9 -21.59 -39.70 -2.10
N ARG A 10 -21.03 -38.74 -2.84
CA ARG A 10 -19.86 -38.95 -3.71
C ARG A 10 -18.64 -39.29 -2.83
N LEU A 11 -18.15 -40.52 -3.02
CA LEU A 11 -16.74 -40.91 -3.15
C LEU A 11 -15.84 -40.91 -1.89
N ARG A 12 -15.99 -41.97 -1.07
CA ARG A 12 -14.95 -42.52 -0.16
C ARG A 12 -13.87 -43.37 -0.88
N ALA A 13 -13.79 -43.30 -2.21
CA ALA A 13 -12.90 -44.17 -3.01
C ALA A 13 -11.56 -43.53 -3.39
N TYR A 14 -11.39 -42.22 -3.15
CA TYR A 14 -10.19 -41.47 -3.54
C TYR A 14 -9.01 -41.67 -2.56
N ASP A 15 -9.28 -42.10 -1.32
CA ASP A 15 -8.28 -42.24 -0.26
C ASP A 15 -7.45 -43.55 -0.32
N ARG A 16 -7.62 -44.38 -1.35
CA ARG A 16 -6.96 -45.71 -1.44
C ARG A 16 -5.72 -45.80 -2.33
N ASN A 17 -5.25 -44.71 -2.93
CA ASN A 17 -4.00 -44.73 -3.71
C ASN A 17 -2.83 -44.11 -2.94
N GLN A 18 -2.00 -44.96 -2.31
CA GLN A 18 -0.80 -44.59 -1.55
C GLN A 18 0.52 -44.59 -2.39
N ASN A 19 0.47 -44.74 -3.71
CA ASN A 19 1.67 -45.02 -4.53
C ASN A 19 2.36 -43.79 -5.18
N PHE A 20 2.16 -42.57 -4.68
CA PHE A 20 2.85 -41.37 -5.19
C PHE A 20 3.41 -40.45 -4.08
N LYS A 21 3.95 -41.01 -3.01
CA LYS A 21 4.55 -40.18 -1.94
C LYS A 21 6.06 -40.10 -2.11
N ASN A 22 6.56 -38.87 -2.31
CA ASN A 22 7.93 -38.49 -1.98
C ASN A 22 8.24 -38.88 -0.51
N PRO A 23 9.53 -39.02 -0.10
CA PRO A 23 9.87 -39.25 1.31
C PRO A 23 9.09 -38.28 2.19
N VAL A 24 8.53 -38.81 3.29
CA VAL A 24 7.65 -38.06 4.19
C VAL A 24 8.43 -36.88 4.73
N ILE A 25 8.18 -35.71 4.16
CA ILE A 25 8.48 -34.46 4.83
C ILE A 25 7.53 -34.45 6.02
N HIS A 26 8.06 -34.60 7.23
CA HIS A 26 7.30 -34.34 8.43
C HIS A 26 6.96 -32.86 8.44
N ALA A 27 5.85 -32.51 7.79
CA ALA A 27 5.21 -31.24 8.04
C ALA A 27 4.88 -31.20 9.54
N PRO A 28 5.13 -30.07 10.23
CA PRO A 28 4.65 -29.92 11.60
C PRO A 28 3.16 -30.27 11.62
N GLU A 29 2.72 -30.96 12.68
CA GLU A 29 1.30 -31.27 12.84
C GLU A 29 0.50 -29.98 12.62
N PRO A 30 -0.45 -29.94 11.67
CA PRO A 30 -1.25 -28.76 11.48
C PRO A 30 -1.92 -28.49 12.82
N LEU A 31 -1.74 -27.28 13.36
CA LEU A 31 -2.44 -26.84 14.55
C LEU A 31 -3.93 -27.14 14.34
N GLU A 32 -4.45 -28.15 15.03
CA GLU A 32 -5.86 -28.53 14.91
C GLU A 32 -6.68 -27.35 15.44
N VAL A 33 -7.16 -26.52 14.52
CA VAL A 33 -8.01 -25.41 14.89
C VAL A 33 -9.39 -25.97 15.22
N GLU A 34 -9.72 -25.96 16.51
CA GLU A 34 -11.07 -26.26 16.97
C GLU A 34 -12.05 -25.21 16.44
N TRP A 35 -12.90 -25.62 15.51
CA TRP A 35 -14.05 -24.83 15.07
C TRP A 35 -15.13 -24.86 16.15
N PRO A 36 -15.81 -23.73 16.43
CA PRO A 36 -16.87 -23.70 17.42
C PRO A 36 -18.03 -24.63 17.00
N VAL A 37 -18.56 -25.38 17.97
CA VAL A 37 -19.67 -26.33 17.77
C VAL A 37 -21.00 -25.61 17.51
N SER A 38 -21.11 -24.34 17.93
CA SER A 38 -22.27 -23.47 17.74
C SER A 38 -21.90 -22.21 16.95
N GLY A 39 -22.83 -21.67 16.16
CA GLY A 39 -22.62 -20.50 15.32
C GLY A 39 -23.78 -20.19 14.39
N PHE A 40 -23.62 -19.20 13.52
CA PHE A 40 -24.64 -18.77 12.57
C PHE A 40 -24.48 -19.48 11.23
N LYS A 41 -25.52 -20.17 10.75
CA LYS A 41 -25.55 -20.76 9.39
C LYS A 41 -25.86 -19.72 8.31
N GLN A 42 -26.61 -18.67 8.68
CA GLN A 42 -26.99 -17.57 7.81
C GLN A 42 -27.09 -16.28 8.64
N LEU A 43 -26.68 -15.16 8.06
CA LEU A 43 -26.77 -13.86 8.70
C LEU A 43 -28.20 -13.31 8.60
N LYS A 44 -28.81 -12.99 9.73
CA LYS A 44 -30.13 -12.37 9.85
C LYS A 44 -29.99 -11.01 10.53
N LYS A 45 -30.94 -10.10 10.30
CA LYS A 45 -30.93 -8.74 10.90
C LYS A 45 -30.80 -8.76 12.42
N GLU A 46 -31.45 -9.71 13.10
CA GLU A 46 -31.39 -9.90 14.55
C GLU A 46 -29.98 -10.16 15.10
N HIS A 47 -29.08 -10.71 14.28
CA HIS A 47 -27.71 -11.03 14.71
C HIS A 47 -26.83 -9.78 14.92
N LYS A 48 -27.21 -8.61 14.39
CA LYS A 48 -26.43 -7.37 14.54
C LYS A 48 -26.13 -7.04 16.00
N VAL A 49 -27.07 -7.30 16.91
CA VAL A 49 -26.96 -6.98 18.35
C VAL A 49 -25.92 -7.86 19.05
N ILE A 50 -25.66 -9.05 18.51
CA ILE A 50 -24.81 -10.07 19.14
C ILE A 50 -23.41 -10.07 18.52
N MET A 51 -23.23 -9.43 17.35
CA MET A 51 -21.95 -9.39 16.64
C MET A 51 -20.96 -8.44 17.32
N PRO A 52 -19.69 -8.85 17.50
CA PRO A 52 -18.64 -7.94 17.93
C PRO A 52 -18.36 -6.89 16.85
N LYS A 53 -17.72 -5.78 17.23
CA LYS A 53 -17.26 -4.78 16.27
C LYS A 53 -16.17 -5.39 15.39
N LEU A 54 -16.26 -5.19 14.08
CA LEU A 54 -15.24 -5.61 13.12
C LEU A 54 -14.93 -4.45 12.20
N SER A 55 -13.75 -3.86 12.36
CA SER A 55 -13.27 -2.76 11.54
C SER A 55 -12.51 -3.28 10.31
N ARG A 56 -12.32 -2.39 9.33
CA ARG A 56 -11.54 -2.72 8.13
C ARG A 56 -10.08 -3.02 8.49
N GLU A 57 -9.54 -2.30 9.46
CA GLU A 57 -8.18 -2.45 9.96
C GLU A 57 -7.97 -3.83 10.60
N GLN A 58 -8.96 -4.36 11.34
CA GLN A 58 -8.91 -5.71 11.92
C GLN A 58 -8.88 -6.79 10.81
N ILE A 59 -9.65 -6.59 9.75
CA ILE A 59 -9.67 -7.50 8.60
C ILE A 59 -8.31 -7.46 7.87
N GLU A 60 -7.78 -6.27 7.62
CA GLU A 60 -6.47 -6.10 6.95
C GLU A 60 -5.34 -6.71 7.79
N ALA A 61 -5.34 -6.49 9.11
CA ALA A 61 -4.38 -7.08 10.03
C ALA A 61 -4.42 -8.62 10.01
N TYR A 62 -5.62 -9.21 9.95
CA TYR A 62 -5.77 -10.67 9.84
C TYR A 62 -5.10 -11.22 8.57
N PHE A 63 -5.36 -10.60 7.41
CA PHE A 63 -4.76 -11.08 6.16
C PHE A 63 -3.25 -10.90 6.13
N LEU A 64 -2.74 -9.78 6.66
CA LEU A 64 -1.31 -9.53 6.77
C LEU A 64 -0.61 -10.56 7.65
N TYR A 65 -1.20 -10.87 8.81
CA TYR A 65 -0.67 -11.88 9.72
C TYR A 65 -0.60 -13.26 9.05
N ARG A 66 -1.66 -13.69 8.36
CA ARG A 66 -1.67 -14.99 7.67
C ARG A 66 -0.72 -15.06 6.47
N MET A 67 -0.62 -13.98 5.70
CA MET A 67 0.34 -13.92 4.59
C MET A 67 1.80 -13.98 5.06
N ALA A 68 2.10 -13.38 6.22
CA ALA A 68 3.41 -13.46 6.85
C ALA A 68 3.72 -14.89 7.34
N GLU A 69 2.75 -15.57 7.97
CA GLU A 69 2.91 -16.97 8.40
C GLU A 69 3.12 -17.95 7.24
N ASP A 70 2.42 -17.74 6.12
CA ASP A 70 2.53 -18.61 4.94
C ASP A 70 3.82 -18.37 4.13
N ASN A 71 4.71 -17.46 4.57
CA ASN A 71 5.89 -16.99 3.83
C ASN A 71 5.57 -16.54 2.38
N VAL A 72 4.33 -16.11 2.13
CA VAL A 72 3.90 -15.67 0.80
C VAL A 72 4.28 -14.20 0.65
N TYR A 73 5.38 -13.95 -0.07
CA TYR A 73 5.78 -12.61 -0.47
C TYR A 73 4.76 -12.06 -1.48
N SER A 74 3.94 -11.10 -1.07
CA SER A 74 2.99 -10.42 -1.95
C SER A 74 3.03 -8.92 -1.75
N GLY A 75 3.20 -8.19 -2.86
CA GLY A 75 3.32 -6.72 -2.92
C GLY A 75 2.02 -5.95 -2.75
N ASP A 76 0.89 -6.63 -2.55
CA ASP A 76 -0.41 -6.01 -2.31
C ASP A 76 -1.33 -7.00 -1.59
N LEU A 77 -2.29 -6.48 -0.83
CA LEU A 77 -3.39 -7.28 -0.28
C LEU A 77 -4.43 -7.51 -1.38
N GLN A 78 -3.98 -8.10 -2.49
CA GLN A 78 -4.80 -8.27 -3.70
C GLN A 78 -6.10 -9.01 -3.39
N SER A 79 -6.08 -9.92 -2.41
CA SER A 79 -7.27 -10.59 -1.91
C SER A 79 -8.28 -9.62 -1.31
N MET A 80 -7.85 -8.59 -0.58
CA MET A 80 -8.73 -7.52 -0.07
C MET A 80 -9.24 -6.61 -1.20
N THR A 81 -8.39 -6.14 -2.10
CA THR A 81 -8.82 -5.30 -3.23
C THR A 81 -9.80 -6.05 -4.13
N LYS A 82 -9.49 -7.32 -4.48
CA LYS A 82 -10.38 -8.19 -5.26
C LYS A 82 -11.63 -8.57 -4.48
N GLY A 83 -11.53 -8.71 -3.15
CA GLY A 83 -12.64 -8.98 -2.25
C GLY A 83 -13.64 -7.82 -2.17
N GLN A 84 -13.16 -6.58 -2.09
CA GLN A 84 -13.98 -5.37 -2.14
C GLN A 84 -14.77 -5.28 -3.44
N LEU A 85 -14.09 -5.43 -4.59
CA LEU A 85 -14.74 -5.45 -5.90
C LEU A 85 -15.78 -6.59 -6.00
N MET A 86 -15.52 -7.74 -5.39
CA MET A 86 -16.47 -8.85 -5.34
C MET A 86 -17.69 -8.52 -4.48
N PHE A 87 -17.52 -7.89 -3.33
CA PHE A 87 -18.61 -7.43 -2.47
C PHE A 87 -19.51 -6.43 -3.21
N GLU A 88 -18.93 -5.41 -3.84
CA GLU A 88 -19.63 -4.39 -4.62
C GLU A 88 -20.37 -4.96 -5.84
N SER A 89 -19.82 -6.01 -6.45
CA SER A 89 -20.44 -6.65 -7.62
C SER A 89 -21.73 -7.44 -7.30
N HIS A 90 -22.06 -7.63 -6.01
CA HIS A 90 -23.21 -8.41 -5.52
C HIS A 90 -23.36 -9.80 -6.15
N ARG A 91 -22.23 -10.40 -6.57
CA ARG A 91 -22.24 -11.46 -7.59
C ARG A 91 -21.82 -12.84 -7.12
N VAL A 92 -21.81 -13.14 -5.82
CA VAL A 92 -21.26 -14.43 -5.42
C VAL A 92 -21.77 -15.06 -4.13
N THR A 93 -22.09 -16.35 -4.24
CA THR A 93 -22.37 -17.29 -3.16
C THR A 93 -21.18 -18.24 -3.03
N TYR A 94 -20.48 -18.19 -1.89
CA TYR A 94 -19.40 -19.12 -1.57
C TYR A 94 -19.67 -19.74 -0.20
N ASN A 95 -19.34 -21.02 -0.05
CA ASN A 95 -19.30 -21.64 1.26
C ASN A 95 -18.01 -21.22 1.97
N TYR A 96 -18.18 -20.67 3.17
CA TYR A 96 -17.07 -20.25 4.02
C TYR A 96 -17.31 -20.70 5.46
N ARG A 97 -16.24 -20.78 6.24
CA ARG A 97 -16.30 -20.84 7.70
C ARG A 97 -15.43 -19.72 8.26
N LEU A 98 -15.94 -19.03 9.26
CA LEU A 98 -15.23 -17.92 9.92
C LEU A 98 -15.40 -18.06 11.42
N LYS A 99 -14.30 -17.89 12.14
CA LYS A 99 -14.26 -17.82 13.60
C LYS A 99 -13.76 -16.42 13.97
N LEU A 100 -14.60 -15.66 14.66
CA LEU A 100 -14.27 -14.34 15.20
C LEU A 100 -14.12 -14.44 16.73
N GLU A 101 -13.21 -13.67 17.30
CA GLU A 101 -13.13 -13.51 18.75
C GLU A 101 -14.34 -12.70 19.26
N LYS A 102 -14.96 -13.17 20.35
CA LYS A 102 -16.23 -12.60 20.85
C LYS A 102 -16.07 -11.19 21.47
N SER A 103 -14.92 -10.90 22.08
CA SER A 103 -14.64 -9.64 22.78
C SER A 103 -14.11 -8.55 21.84
N SER A 104 -13.09 -8.87 21.05
CA SER A 104 -12.43 -7.93 20.13
C SER A 104 -13.11 -7.84 18.76
N GLY A 105 -13.73 -8.93 18.32
CA GLY A 105 -14.19 -9.11 16.94
C GLY A 105 -13.12 -9.56 15.96
N ASP A 106 -11.88 -9.78 16.42
CA ASP A 106 -10.76 -10.13 15.56
C ASP A 106 -11.00 -11.47 14.83
N PRO A 107 -10.73 -11.55 13.53
CA PRO A 107 -10.79 -12.82 12.83
C PRO A 107 -9.67 -13.77 13.32
N LEU A 108 -10.06 -14.96 13.77
CA LEU A 108 -9.12 -15.98 14.25
C LEU A 108 -8.83 -17.00 13.15
N ASN A 109 -9.89 -17.51 12.51
CA ASN A 109 -9.80 -18.58 11.53
C ASN A 109 -10.76 -18.36 10.37
N SER A 110 -10.34 -18.78 9.20
CA SER A 110 -11.12 -18.67 7.97
C SER A 110 -10.92 -19.89 7.09
N HIS A 111 -11.99 -20.26 6.40
CA HIS A 111 -12.00 -21.34 5.44
C HIS A 111 -12.88 -20.96 4.26
N CYS A 112 -12.44 -21.30 3.06
CA CYS A 112 -13.21 -21.21 1.83
C CYS A 112 -12.91 -22.43 0.96
N GLU A 113 -13.91 -22.87 0.18
CA GLU A 113 -13.76 -24.03 -0.72
C GLU A 113 -12.81 -23.79 -1.91
N CYS A 114 -12.46 -22.53 -2.18
CA CYS A 114 -11.55 -22.22 -3.28
C CYS A 114 -10.11 -22.69 -3.00
N PRO A 115 -9.30 -22.96 -4.04
CA PRO A 115 -7.93 -23.46 -3.87
C PRO A 115 -7.07 -22.59 -2.95
N ALA A 116 -7.22 -21.26 -3.02
CA ALA A 116 -6.45 -20.29 -2.23
C ALA A 116 -7.00 -20.06 -0.81
N GLY A 117 -8.16 -20.60 -0.46
CA GLY A 117 -8.82 -20.38 0.83
C GLY A 117 -9.02 -21.65 1.64
N ARG A 118 -8.51 -22.79 1.15
CA ARG A 118 -8.62 -24.07 1.83
C ARG A 118 -7.68 -24.12 3.03
N GLY A 119 -8.17 -24.69 4.13
CA GLY A 119 -7.45 -24.74 5.41
C GLY A 119 -8.11 -23.87 6.48
N PRO A 120 -7.54 -23.81 7.70
CA PRO A 120 -8.07 -23.04 8.82
C PRO A 120 -7.67 -21.55 8.84
N HIS A 121 -6.85 -21.12 7.87
CA HIS A 121 -6.29 -19.77 7.76
C HIS A 121 -6.39 -19.20 6.34
N GLY A 122 -7.50 -19.45 5.64
CA GLY A 122 -7.66 -19.02 4.24
C GLY A 122 -7.68 -17.49 4.04
N SER A 123 -6.75 -16.96 3.25
CA SER A 123 -6.59 -15.53 2.95
C SER A 123 -7.03 -15.16 1.52
N CYS A 124 -7.99 -15.90 0.95
CA CYS A 124 -8.46 -15.69 -0.41
C CYS A 124 -9.38 -14.46 -0.56
N LYS A 125 -9.55 -13.98 -1.80
CA LYS A 125 -10.47 -12.87 -2.12
C LYS A 125 -11.93 -13.09 -1.72
N HIS A 126 -12.37 -14.34 -1.63
CA HIS A 126 -13.73 -14.67 -1.18
C HIS A 126 -13.90 -14.46 0.32
N VAL A 127 -12.89 -14.87 1.11
CA VAL A 127 -12.86 -14.61 2.55
C VAL A 127 -12.85 -13.10 2.82
N ALA A 128 -12.09 -12.34 2.02
CA ALA A 128 -12.04 -10.88 2.11
C ALA A 128 -13.41 -10.26 1.85
N ALA A 129 -14.08 -10.66 0.76
CA ALA A 129 -15.42 -10.18 0.43
C ALA A 129 -16.43 -10.45 1.56
N VAL A 130 -16.36 -11.63 2.17
CA VAL A 130 -17.24 -12.01 3.28
C VAL A 130 -16.97 -11.19 4.54
N LEU A 131 -15.70 -10.97 4.91
CA LEU A 131 -15.36 -10.17 6.08
C LEU A 131 -15.75 -8.70 5.91
N ILE A 132 -15.58 -8.15 4.71
CA ILE A 132 -16.06 -6.80 4.35
C ILE A 132 -17.59 -6.74 4.46
N MET A 133 -18.30 -7.74 3.94
CA MET A 133 -19.76 -7.85 4.08
C MET A 133 -20.20 -7.92 5.56
N ILE A 134 -19.47 -8.65 6.41
CA ILE A 134 -19.78 -8.73 7.85
C ILE A 134 -19.57 -7.36 8.51
N SER A 135 -18.48 -6.66 8.19
CA SER A 135 -18.20 -5.30 8.70
C SER A 135 -19.27 -4.30 8.27
N ASP A 136 -19.70 -4.35 7.01
CA ASP A 136 -20.81 -3.54 6.51
C ASP A 136 -22.12 -3.89 7.22
N PHE A 137 -22.44 -5.18 7.41
CA PHE A 137 -23.63 -5.61 8.14
C PHE A 137 -23.64 -5.13 9.59
N ILE A 138 -22.50 -5.17 10.29
CA ILE A 138 -22.40 -4.68 11.68
C ILE A 138 -22.73 -3.18 11.71
N THR A 139 -22.27 -2.42 10.73
CA THR A 139 -22.53 -0.98 10.63
C THR A 139 -23.99 -0.69 10.22
N THR A 140 -24.44 -1.26 9.11
CA THR A 140 -25.71 -0.89 8.44
C THR A 140 -26.90 -1.72 8.91
N GLY A 141 -26.68 -2.97 9.33
CA GLY A 141 -27.72 -3.96 9.63
C GLY A 141 -28.42 -4.54 8.40
N ASN A 142 -27.93 -4.22 7.20
CA ASN A 142 -28.50 -4.68 5.95
C ASN A 142 -27.71 -5.88 5.41
N VAL A 143 -28.42 -6.90 4.93
CA VAL A 143 -27.83 -8.02 4.20
C VAL A 143 -28.42 -8.00 2.80
N ASN A 144 -27.59 -7.77 1.78
CA ASN A 144 -28.05 -7.84 0.39
C ASN A 144 -28.21 -9.32 0.00
N THR A 145 -29.46 -9.79 -0.01
CA THR A 145 -29.84 -11.18 -0.36
C THR A 145 -30.37 -11.28 -1.79
N GLY A 146 -30.14 -10.25 -2.62
CA GLY A 146 -30.55 -10.25 -4.02
C GLY A 146 -30.02 -11.47 -4.76
N ARG A 147 -30.90 -12.17 -5.48
CA ARG A 147 -30.52 -13.35 -6.27
C ARG A 147 -29.59 -12.93 -7.41
N SER A 148 -28.45 -13.59 -7.53
CA SER A 148 -27.53 -13.41 -8.65
C SER A 148 -28.11 -14.04 -9.93
N CYS A 149 -27.74 -13.54 -11.10
CA CYS A 149 -28.12 -14.16 -12.39
C CYS A 149 -27.60 -15.60 -12.56
N THR A 150 -26.68 -16.05 -11.70
CA THR A 150 -26.16 -17.42 -11.63
C THR A 150 -26.86 -18.30 -10.59
N ASP A 151 -27.74 -17.73 -9.75
CA ASP A 151 -28.54 -18.50 -8.79
C ASP A 151 -29.66 -19.28 -9.49
N THR A 152 -30.06 -18.85 -10.68
CA THR A 152 -30.93 -19.60 -11.57
C THR A 152 -30.05 -20.49 -12.46
N LEU A 153 -30.29 -21.80 -12.42
CA LEU A 153 -29.57 -22.78 -13.23
C LEU A 153 -29.56 -22.35 -14.71
N MET A 154 -28.39 -22.39 -15.36
CA MET A 154 -28.26 -22.03 -16.78
C MET A 154 -29.22 -22.88 -17.64
N MET A 155 -30.19 -22.24 -18.28
CA MET A 155 -31.20 -22.93 -19.11
C MET A 155 -30.81 -23.03 -20.60
N PHE A 156 -29.85 -22.23 -21.07
CA PHE A 156 -29.61 -22.03 -22.51
C PHE A 156 -28.74 -23.10 -23.19
N THR A 157 -27.99 -23.91 -22.44
CA THR A 157 -27.22 -25.04 -23.00
C THR A 157 -27.44 -26.32 -22.22
N LYS A 158 -28.71 -26.72 -22.06
CA LYS A 158 -28.99 -28.08 -21.61
C LYS A 158 -28.63 -29.02 -22.78
N PRO A 159 -27.59 -29.87 -22.67
CA PRO A 159 -27.28 -30.82 -23.73
C PRO A 159 -28.50 -31.72 -23.93
N LYS A 160 -28.86 -31.97 -25.20
CA LYS A 160 -30.06 -32.77 -25.54
C LYS A 160 -29.98 -34.21 -25.00
N SER A 161 -28.78 -34.69 -24.67
CA SER A 161 -28.51 -35.98 -24.05
C SER A 161 -27.56 -35.83 -22.88
N SER A 162 -27.81 -36.56 -21.79
CA SER A 162 -26.88 -36.67 -20.68
C SER A 162 -25.56 -37.29 -21.15
N TYR A 163 -24.44 -36.62 -20.92
CA TYR A 163 -23.12 -37.20 -21.16
C TYR A 163 -22.91 -38.39 -20.22
N SER A 164 -22.75 -39.59 -20.78
CA SER A 164 -22.56 -40.85 -20.04
C SER A 164 -21.09 -41.20 -19.80
N GLY A 165 -20.16 -40.41 -20.32
CA GLY A 165 -18.73 -40.65 -20.17
C GLY A 165 -18.26 -40.39 -18.74
N SER A 166 -17.34 -41.22 -18.26
CA SER A 166 -16.62 -40.93 -17.01
C SER A 166 -15.73 -39.69 -17.17
N PRO A 167 -15.58 -38.85 -16.15
CA PRO A 167 -14.65 -37.73 -16.19
C PRO A 167 -13.24 -38.21 -16.54
N VAL A 168 -12.64 -37.62 -17.57
CA VAL A 168 -11.28 -37.94 -18.00
C VAL A 168 -10.30 -37.00 -17.30
N LYS A 169 -9.18 -37.53 -16.77
CA LYS A 169 -8.12 -36.68 -16.20
C LYS A 169 -7.57 -35.73 -17.27
N ALA A 170 -7.27 -34.49 -16.87
CA ALA A 170 -6.77 -33.46 -17.79
C ALA A 170 -5.53 -33.93 -18.58
N GLU A 171 -4.64 -34.70 -17.95
CA GLU A 171 -3.43 -35.26 -18.60
C GLU A 171 -3.73 -36.23 -19.75
N LYS A 172 -4.94 -36.82 -19.77
CA LYS A 172 -5.38 -37.80 -20.77
C LYS A 172 -6.26 -37.17 -21.86
N LEU A 173 -6.50 -35.86 -21.80
CA LEU A 173 -7.17 -35.15 -22.89
C LEU A 173 -6.20 -35.07 -24.08
N PRO A 174 -6.64 -35.37 -25.31
CA PRO A 174 -5.77 -35.32 -26.47
C PRO A 174 -5.25 -33.88 -26.67
N THR A 175 -3.94 -33.69 -26.51
CA THR A 175 -3.22 -32.45 -26.82
C THR A 175 -3.15 -32.28 -28.33
N LYS A 176 -4.26 -31.88 -28.95
CA LYS A 176 -4.26 -31.41 -30.34
C LYS A 176 -4.85 -30.01 -30.43
N ARG A 177 -3.94 -29.05 -30.51
CA ARG A 177 -3.95 -28.03 -31.58
C ARG A 177 -2.50 -27.63 -31.88
N LYS A 178 -1.95 -28.13 -32.99
CA LYS A 178 -0.94 -27.35 -33.72
C LYS A 178 -1.68 -26.09 -34.17
N LEU A 179 -1.36 -24.94 -33.58
CA LEU A 179 -1.88 -23.66 -34.04
C LEU A 179 -1.29 -23.40 -35.42
N ALA A 180 -2.13 -23.37 -36.45
CA ALA A 180 -1.78 -22.63 -37.66
C ALA A 180 -1.62 -21.15 -37.27
N PRO A 181 -0.72 -20.37 -37.89
CA PRO A 181 -0.54 -18.96 -37.58
C PRO A 181 -1.70 -18.17 -38.19
N VAL A 182 -2.89 -18.33 -37.61
CA VAL A 182 -3.99 -17.40 -37.82
C VAL A 182 -3.83 -16.37 -36.72
N TYR A 183 -3.56 -15.13 -37.10
CA TYR A 183 -3.71 -13.98 -36.23
C TYR A 183 -5.11 -14.06 -35.61
N LEU A 184 -5.21 -14.56 -34.38
CA LEU A 184 -6.45 -14.62 -33.63
C LEU A 184 -6.69 -13.19 -33.17
N ALA A 185 -7.30 -12.37 -34.02
CA ALA A 185 -7.81 -11.08 -33.60
C ALA A 185 -8.72 -11.31 -32.39
N ASP A 186 -8.46 -10.56 -31.31
CA ASP A 186 -9.17 -10.69 -30.05
C ASP A 186 -10.69 -10.67 -30.28
N PRO A 187 -11.42 -11.77 -29.99
CA PRO A 187 -12.84 -11.88 -30.31
C PRO A 187 -13.72 -10.91 -29.49
N ARG A 188 -13.15 -10.23 -28.48
CA ARG A 188 -13.89 -9.26 -27.67
C ARG A 188 -14.21 -8.00 -28.50
N PRO A 189 -15.39 -7.38 -28.32
CA PRO A 189 -15.69 -6.06 -28.91
C PRO A 189 -14.64 -5.02 -28.52
N LEU A 190 -14.32 -4.06 -29.40
CA LEU A 190 -13.25 -3.07 -29.20
C LEU A 190 -13.29 -2.39 -27.82
N LYS A 191 -14.50 -2.04 -27.34
CA LYS A 191 -14.72 -1.43 -26.01
C LYS A 191 -14.28 -2.28 -24.80
N TYR A 192 -14.01 -3.58 -24.99
CA TYR A 192 -13.62 -4.52 -23.93
C TYR A 192 -12.25 -5.16 -24.14
N ARG A 193 -11.53 -4.83 -25.22
CA ARG A 193 -10.20 -5.39 -25.50
C ARG A 193 -9.12 -4.91 -24.51
N ASN A 194 -9.34 -3.75 -23.89
CA ASN A 194 -8.47 -3.15 -22.86
C ASN A 194 -9.12 -3.15 -21.46
N CYS A 195 -9.90 -4.19 -21.12
CA CYS A 195 -10.38 -4.36 -19.75
C CYS A 195 -9.20 -4.48 -18.77
N PRO A 196 -9.21 -3.83 -17.59
CA PRO A 196 -8.14 -3.91 -16.59
C PRO A 196 -7.74 -5.35 -16.22
N ALA A 197 -8.66 -6.31 -16.35
CA ALA A 197 -8.40 -7.73 -16.15
C ALA A 197 -7.40 -8.34 -17.16
N ALA A 198 -7.06 -7.65 -18.26
CA ALA A 198 -6.01 -8.08 -19.18
C ALA A 198 -4.58 -7.75 -18.69
N LYS A 199 -4.45 -6.93 -17.65
CA LYS A 199 -3.18 -6.60 -16.97
C LYS A 199 -2.93 -7.47 -15.73
N ASP A 200 -3.55 -8.67 -15.66
CA ASP A 200 -3.52 -9.58 -14.49
C ASP A 200 -2.10 -10.14 -14.17
N HIS A 201 -1.06 -9.75 -14.94
CA HIS A 201 0.33 -10.21 -14.81
C HIS A 201 1.38 -9.09 -14.78
N ASP A 202 1.00 -7.87 -14.40
CA ASP A 202 2.01 -6.86 -14.08
C ASP A 202 2.63 -7.21 -12.71
N TYR A 203 3.72 -7.98 -12.74
CA TYR A 203 4.63 -8.09 -11.59
C TYR A 203 5.15 -6.67 -11.31
N CYS A 204 4.73 -6.07 -10.20
CA CYS A 204 5.24 -4.77 -9.80
C CYS A 204 6.77 -4.81 -9.69
N THR A 205 7.43 -3.80 -10.23
CA THR A 205 8.88 -3.65 -10.25
C THR A 205 9.50 -3.32 -8.90
N MET A 206 8.71 -3.10 -7.83
CA MET A 206 9.17 -2.63 -6.51
C MET A 206 8.59 -3.43 -5.32
N PRO A 207 9.33 -3.57 -4.20
CA PRO A 207 8.88 -4.21 -2.95
C PRO A 207 7.65 -3.55 -2.27
N LEU A 208 6.87 -4.35 -1.52
CA LEU A 208 5.65 -3.94 -0.78
C LEU A 208 5.86 -2.70 0.12
N THR A 209 6.96 -2.69 0.87
CA THR A 209 7.28 -1.61 1.82
C THR A 209 7.44 -0.27 1.11
N GLU A 210 8.07 -0.27 -0.06
CA GLU A 210 8.27 0.94 -0.86
C GLU A 210 6.95 1.46 -1.42
N HIS A 211 6.04 0.58 -1.84
CA HIS A 211 4.72 0.97 -2.35
C HIS A 211 3.81 1.58 -1.27
N TRP A 212 3.86 1.06 -0.04
CA TRP A 212 3.13 1.64 1.10
C TRP A 212 3.66 3.01 1.48
N ILE A 213 4.98 3.15 1.55
CA ILE A 213 5.64 4.43 1.81
C ILE A 213 5.28 5.43 0.71
N ASP A 214 5.32 5.01 -0.56
CA ASP A 214 5.00 5.89 -1.68
C ASP A 214 3.52 6.32 -1.67
N ARG A 215 2.59 5.40 -1.41
CA ARG A 215 1.16 5.72 -1.29
C ARG A 215 0.85 6.61 -0.09
N ALA A 216 1.44 6.34 1.09
CA ALA A 216 1.26 7.16 2.28
C ALA A 216 1.87 8.55 2.12
N ASN A 217 2.92 8.68 1.31
CA ASN A 217 3.57 9.95 1.03
C ASN A 217 2.89 10.77 -0.05
N LYS A 218 2.03 10.18 -0.90
CA LYS A 218 1.37 10.89 -2.01
C LYS A 218 0.55 12.07 -1.51
N VAL A 219 0.74 13.20 -2.18
CA VAL A 219 0.05 14.46 -1.90
C VAL A 219 -0.60 15.00 -3.16
N THR A 220 -1.77 15.62 -3.01
CA THR A 220 -2.42 16.41 -4.06
C THR A 220 -1.93 17.86 -4.01
N GLN A 221 -2.21 18.64 -5.06
CA GLN A 221 -1.88 20.08 -5.06
C GLN A 221 -2.53 20.81 -3.87
N SER A 222 -3.78 20.46 -3.52
CA SER A 222 -4.46 21.02 -2.35
C SER A 222 -3.76 20.68 -1.04
N ASP A 223 -3.20 19.48 -0.93
CA ASP A 223 -2.44 19.06 0.26
C ASP A 223 -1.14 19.85 0.37
N VAL A 224 -0.41 20.02 -0.74
CA VAL A 224 0.83 20.81 -0.78
C VAL A 224 0.59 22.25 -0.32
N ASP A 225 -0.46 22.89 -0.84
CA ASP A 225 -0.82 24.26 -0.45
C ASP A 225 -1.20 24.36 1.02
N LEU A 226 -1.91 23.35 1.55
CA LEU A 226 -2.31 23.29 2.95
C LEU A 226 -1.09 23.06 3.85
N ILE A 227 -0.19 22.16 3.46
CA ILE A 227 1.07 21.87 4.16
C ILE A 227 1.90 23.15 4.23
N GLU A 228 2.12 23.84 3.11
CA GLU A 228 2.86 25.11 3.08
C GLU A 228 2.27 26.11 4.08
N ARG A 229 0.97 26.42 3.96
CA ARG A 229 0.30 27.43 4.80
C ARG A 229 0.35 27.08 6.28
N SER A 230 0.11 25.81 6.62
CA SER A 230 0.10 25.34 8.01
C SER A 230 1.49 25.17 8.62
N THR A 231 2.55 25.26 7.82
CA THR A 231 3.94 25.06 8.25
C THR A 231 4.83 26.29 8.07
N ARG A 232 4.26 27.48 7.79
CA ARG A 232 5.00 28.76 7.66
C ARG A 232 5.81 29.18 8.88
N LEU A 233 5.47 28.67 10.06
CA LEU A 233 6.25 28.88 11.29
C LEU A 233 7.50 27.97 11.38
N GLN A 234 7.74 27.14 10.36
CA GLN A 234 8.91 26.28 10.19
C GLN A 234 9.28 25.51 11.47
N SER A 235 10.48 25.73 12.02
CA SER A 235 10.95 25.02 13.22
C SER A 235 10.08 25.20 14.46
N CYS A 236 9.21 26.21 14.49
CA CYS A 236 8.27 26.43 15.58
C CYS A 236 6.92 25.69 15.37
N SER A 237 6.73 25.02 14.23
CA SER A 237 5.54 24.23 13.93
C SER A 237 5.81 22.73 14.14
N PRO A 238 5.08 22.05 15.05
CA PRO A 238 5.16 20.59 15.19
C PRO A 238 4.84 19.86 13.89
N LYS A 239 3.85 20.36 13.14
CA LYS A 239 3.45 19.80 11.84
C LYS A 239 4.59 19.87 10.81
N TRP A 240 5.40 20.94 10.83
CA TRP A 240 6.58 21.04 9.96
C TRP A 240 7.62 19.95 10.31
N LEU A 241 7.78 19.61 11.59
CA LEU A 241 8.66 18.52 12.00
C LEU A 241 8.11 17.16 11.56
N GLU A 242 6.80 16.93 11.67
CA GLU A 242 6.14 15.70 11.23
C GLU A 242 6.29 15.47 9.73
N GLU A 243 5.98 16.46 8.89
CA GLU A 243 6.11 16.35 7.43
C GLU A 243 7.54 16.05 6.97
N ARG A 244 8.54 16.58 7.68
CA ARG A 244 9.96 16.31 7.41
C ARG A 244 10.40 14.91 7.81
N ARG A 245 9.73 14.24 8.75
CA ARG A 245 10.08 12.88 9.17
C ARG A 245 9.76 11.84 8.12
N PHE A 246 8.77 12.08 7.26
CA PHE A 246 8.37 11.12 6.23
C PHE A 246 9.09 11.33 4.89
N ARG A 247 9.95 12.36 4.78
CA ARG A 247 10.50 12.83 3.49
C ARG A 247 11.99 13.13 3.57
N LEU A 248 12.67 12.93 2.44
CA LEU A 248 14.05 13.36 2.26
C LEU A 248 14.06 14.88 2.03
N THR A 249 14.79 15.58 2.89
CA THR A 249 14.81 17.05 2.89
C THR A 249 16.02 17.60 2.16
N ALA A 250 15.89 18.76 1.51
CA ALA A 250 16.99 19.43 0.81
C ALA A 250 18.26 19.60 1.68
N SER A 251 18.10 19.88 2.97
CA SER A 251 19.20 20.02 3.93
C SER A 251 20.03 18.75 4.14
N THR A 252 19.46 17.56 3.93
CA THR A 252 20.14 16.27 4.09
C THR A 252 20.48 15.63 2.74
N PHE A 253 19.90 16.11 1.65
CA PHE A 253 20.04 15.52 0.32
C PHE A 253 21.50 15.46 -0.16
N GLY A 254 22.29 16.50 0.11
CA GLY A 254 23.72 16.51 -0.22
C GLY A 254 24.53 15.43 0.49
N GLU A 255 24.15 15.07 1.73
CA GLU A 255 24.78 13.95 2.44
C GLU A 255 24.35 12.61 1.84
N ILE A 256 23.06 12.46 1.52
CA ILE A 256 22.48 11.25 0.91
C ILE A 256 23.17 10.93 -0.42
N CYS A 257 23.36 11.92 -1.30
CA CYS A 257 24.04 11.74 -2.59
C CYS A 257 25.51 11.32 -2.45
N LYS A 258 26.16 11.60 -1.31
CA LYS A 258 27.57 11.27 -1.04
C LYS A 258 27.75 9.98 -0.24
N VAL A 259 26.66 9.30 0.12
CA VAL A 259 26.74 8.02 0.83
C VAL A 259 27.39 6.98 -0.06
N THR A 260 28.37 6.27 0.51
CA THR A 260 29.04 5.13 -0.13
C THR A 260 28.72 3.86 0.65
N SER A 261 28.92 2.70 0.02
CA SER A 261 28.72 1.37 0.62
C SER A 261 29.56 1.11 1.89
N ARG A 262 30.53 1.97 2.20
CA ARG A 262 31.36 1.90 3.41
C ARG A 262 30.68 2.48 4.65
N ARG A 263 29.70 3.35 4.47
CA ARG A 263 28.97 3.97 5.59
C ARG A 263 27.91 2.99 6.09
N ASN A 264 27.74 2.89 7.41
CA ASN A 264 26.65 2.10 7.96
C ASN A 264 25.30 2.77 7.64
N THR A 265 24.57 2.18 6.70
CA THR A 265 23.29 2.71 6.19
C THR A 265 22.24 2.80 7.29
N ASP A 266 22.15 1.80 8.17
CA ASP A 266 21.14 1.77 9.24
C ASP A 266 21.30 2.93 10.22
N LYS A 267 22.53 3.18 10.68
CA LYS A 267 22.85 4.31 11.55
C LYS A 267 22.60 5.64 10.86
N PHE A 268 22.89 5.73 9.56
CA PHE A 268 22.62 6.93 8.77
C PHE A 268 21.12 7.19 8.64
N CYS A 269 20.33 6.20 8.25
CA CYS A 269 18.87 6.28 8.19
C CYS A 269 18.29 6.69 9.56
N HIS A 270 18.74 6.06 10.64
CA HIS A 270 18.32 6.43 11.99
C HIS A 270 18.65 7.91 12.31
N SER A 271 19.81 8.42 11.89
CA SER A 271 20.17 9.83 12.11
C SER A 271 19.31 10.82 11.30
N LEU A 272 18.80 10.41 10.14
CA LEU A 272 17.90 11.23 9.32
C LEU A 272 16.53 11.41 9.98
N PHE A 273 15.99 10.36 10.62
CA PHE A 273 14.65 10.37 11.22
C PHE A 273 14.60 10.90 12.65
N TYR A 274 15.62 10.64 13.45
CA TYR A 274 15.65 10.92 14.88
C TYR A 274 16.63 12.04 15.24
N GLY A 275 16.74 13.06 14.37
CA GLY A 275 17.75 14.12 14.41
C GLY A 275 18.17 14.54 15.83
N SER A 276 19.48 14.72 16.02
CA SER A 276 20.06 15.10 17.31
C SER A 276 19.72 16.54 17.70
N ASN A 277 19.41 16.77 18.98
CA ASN A 277 19.19 18.12 19.52
C ASN A 277 20.54 18.87 19.64
N ILE A 278 21.03 19.39 18.51
CA ILE A 278 22.29 20.13 18.45
C ILE A 278 22.01 21.60 18.74
N GLN A 279 22.55 22.11 19.84
CA GLN A 279 22.61 23.54 20.12
C GLN A 279 24.03 24.04 19.90
N SER A 280 24.19 25.02 19.00
CA SER A 280 25.50 25.61 18.73
C SER A 280 25.41 27.13 18.59
N LYS A 281 26.51 27.84 18.89
CA LYS A 281 26.60 29.30 18.71
C LYS A 281 26.32 29.71 17.27
N ALA A 282 26.72 28.88 16.30
CA ALA A 282 26.47 29.11 14.89
C ALA A 282 24.98 29.00 14.53
N LEU A 283 24.26 28.02 15.09
CA LEU A 283 22.82 27.87 14.88
C LEU A 283 22.04 29.04 15.50
N SER A 284 22.40 29.47 16.72
CA SER A 284 21.79 30.65 17.35
C SER A 284 22.07 31.92 16.55
N HIS A 285 23.26 32.05 15.95
CA HIS A 285 23.59 33.16 15.08
C HIS A 285 22.71 33.17 13.81
N GLY A 286 22.55 32.04 13.11
CA GLY A 286 21.64 31.93 11.96
C GLY A 286 20.22 32.42 12.30
N LYS A 287 19.62 31.84 13.35
CA LYS A 287 18.27 32.21 13.82
C LYS A 287 18.08 33.71 14.08
N ASN A 288 19.10 34.37 14.61
CA ASN A 288 19.04 35.80 14.96
C ASN A 288 19.23 36.74 13.76
N TYR A 289 19.92 36.29 12.71
CA TYR A 289 20.35 37.16 11.60
C TYR A 289 19.66 36.86 10.27
N GLU A 290 19.10 35.67 10.05
CA GLU A 290 18.37 35.32 8.81
C GLU A 290 17.23 36.29 8.52
N ALA A 291 16.44 36.66 9.54
CA ALA A 291 15.35 37.63 9.40
C ALA A 291 15.85 39.03 8.99
N LYS A 292 17.04 39.42 9.47
CA LYS A 292 17.65 40.72 9.15
C LYS A 292 18.22 40.70 7.73
N ALA A 293 18.87 39.60 7.35
CA ALA A 293 19.41 39.39 6.02
C ALA A 293 18.31 39.42 4.95
N LEU A 294 17.16 38.77 5.20
CA LEU A 294 16.02 38.81 4.29
C LEU A 294 15.48 40.24 4.09
N LYS A 295 15.36 41.03 5.17
CA LYS A 295 14.95 42.43 5.08
C LYS A 295 15.93 43.28 4.28
N ALA A 296 17.23 43.08 4.50
CA ALA A 296 18.28 43.79 3.75
C ALA A 296 18.28 43.40 2.26
N PHE A 297 18.04 42.12 1.94
CA PHE A 297 17.89 41.65 0.57
C PHE A 297 16.71 42.33 -0.13
N ASN A 298 15.53 42.33 0.48
CA ASN A 298 14.34 42.96 -0.07
C ASN A 298 14.55 44.46 -0.34
N LEU A 299 15.19 45.17 0.59
CA LEU A 299 15.48 46.60 0.45
C LEU A 299 16.53 46.88 -0.63
N LYS A 300 17.59 46.08 -0.71
CA LYS A 300 18.72 46.31 -1.63
C LYS A 300 18.37 46.03 -3.08
N PHE A 301 17.56 45.01 -3.34
CA PHE A 301 17.22 44.56 -4.69
C PHE A 301 15.82 44.98 -5.15
N ASP A 302 15.11 45.75 -4.31
CA ASP A 302 13.70 46.13 -4.52
C ASP A 302 12.83 44.92 -4.90
N LYS A 303 12.92 43.88 -4.07
CA LYS A 303 12.21 42.61 -4.23
C LYS A 303 11.34 42.34 -3.02
N ASN A 304 10.25 41.59 -3.23
CA ASN A 304 9.38 41.16 -2.15
C ASN A 304 9.50 39.66 -1.88
N ALA A 305 10.64 39.23 -1.34
CA ALA A 305 10.79 37.85 -0.89
C ALA A 305 10.12 37.64 0.48
N LYS A 306 9.29 36.62 0.59
CA LYS A 306 8.52 36.28 1.80
C LYS A 306 8.92 34.91 2.32
N ARG A 307 8.92 34.75 3.65
CA ARG A 307 9.09 33.44 4.28
C ARG A 307 7.98 32.50 3.86
N CYS A 308 8.32 31.22 3.73
CA CYS A 308 7.39 30.18 3.35
C CYS A 308 7.43 28.98 4.30
N GLY A 309 6.42 28.12 4.19
CA GLY A 309 6.40 26.84 4.86
C GLY A 309 7.19 25.76 4.13
N PHE A 310 6.78 24.52 4.38
CA PHE A 310 7.32 23.32 3.76
C PHE A 310 6.61 23.04 2.43
N TYR A 311 7.40 22.76 1.40
CA TYR A 311 6.95 22.32 0.09
C TYR A 311 7.26 20.84 -0.11
N VAL A 312 6.32 20.13 -0.70
CA VAL A 312 6.44 18.72 -1.06
C VAL A 312 6.35 18.61 -2.58
N SER A 313 7.22 17.80 -3.18
CA SER A 313 7.15 17.53 -4.62
C SER A 313 5.95 16.64 -4.93
N ILE A 314 5.10 17.04 -5.88
CA ILE A 314 3.93 16.24 -6.27
C ILE A 314 4.38 14.96 -6.99
N ASP A 315 5.31 15.09 -7.96
CA ASP A 315 5.82 13.97 -8.74
C ASP A 315 6.64 12.98 -7.89
N LYS A 316 7.36 13.50 -6.89
CA LYS A 316 8.23 12.73 -6.01
C LYS A 316 7.92 13.06 -4.56
N SER A 317 6.78 12.58 -4.06
CA SER A 317 6.29 12.99 -2.74
C SER A 317 7.21 12.62 -1.58
N PHE A 318 8.15 11.69 -1.76
CA PHE A 318 9.22 11.44 -0.79
C PHE A 318 10.25 12.60 -0.67
N LEU A 319 10.19 13.64 -1.51
CA LEU A 319 11.05 14.83 -1.46
C LEU A 319 10.30 16.03 -0.89
N GLY A 320 10.98 16.80 -0.03
CA GLY A 320 10.47 18.07 0.46
C GLY A 320 11.56 19.10 0.78
N ALA A 321 11.19 20.37 0.79
CA ALA A 321 12.10 21.48 1.06
C ALA A 321 11.39 22.63 1.79
N SER A 322 12.15 23.44 2.51
CA SER A 322 11.66 24.66 3.14
C SER A 322 12.68 25.75 2.81
N PRO A 323 12.55 26.45 1.67
CA PRO A 323 13.46 27.55 1.37
C PRO A 323 13.31 28.67 2.42
N ASP A 324 14.33 29.52 2.55
CA ASP A 324 14.29 30.61 3.53
C ASP A 324 13.27 31.68 3.15
N ALA A 325 13.19 31.98 1.85
CA ALA A 325 12.13 32.81 1.28
C ALA A 325 11.86 32.49 -0.20
N ILE A 326 10.68 32.92 -0.66
CA ILE A 326 10.23 32.83 -2.05
C ILE A 326 9.86 34.24 -2.53
N LEU A 327 10.23 34.55 -3.78
CA LEU A 327 9.91 35.81 -4.45
C LEU A 327 8.46 35.82 -4.95
N GLU A 328 7.91 37.01 -5.21
CA GLU A 328 6.52 37.16 -5.69
C GLU A 328 6.22 36.48 -7.02
N ASP A 329 7.25 36.20 -7.82
CA ASP A 329 7.11 35.44 -9.07
C ASP A 329 6.73 33.96 -8.83
N GLY A 330 6.85 33.47 -7.60
CA GLY A 330 6.56 32.07 -7.22
C GLY A 330 7.51 31.04 -7.83
N GLN A 331 8.53 31.49 -8.57
CA GLN A 331 9.48 30.63 -9.29
C GLN A 331 10.89 30.74 -8.71
N SER A 332 11.23 31.90 -8.14
CA SER A 332 12.56 32.18 -7.63
C SER A 332 12.60 32.01 -6.11
N ILE A 333 13.61 31.28 -5.64
CA ILE A 333 13.85 31.02 -4.23
C ILE A 333 15.04 31.81 -3.71
N VAL A 334 15.03 32.10 -2.41
CA VAL A 334 16.13 32.76 -1.71
C VAL A 334 16.62 31.83 -0.60
N GLU A 335 17.90 31.49 -0.64
CA GLU A 335 18.62 30.74 0.39
C GLU A 335 19.61 31.68 1.07
N ILE A 336 19.51 31.81 2.39
CA ILE A 336 20.28 32.74 3.21
C ILE A 336 21.33 31.96 4.00
N LYS A 337 22.58 32.43 3.96
CA LYS A 337 23.67 31.89 4.80
C LYS A 337 24.22 32.99 5.71
N CYS A 338 24.24 32.72 7.02
CA CYS A 338 24.85 33.60 8.04
C CYS A 338 26.06 32.89 8.70
N PRO A 339 27.26 32.95 8.10
CA PRO A 339 28.43 32.21 8.61
C PRO A 339 28.99 32.85 9.89
N TYR A 340 28.86 32.13 11.01
CA TYR A 340 29.30 32.61 12.33
C TYR A 340 30.81 32.91 12.42
N ASN A 341 31.66 32.11 11.76
CA ASN A 341 33.11 32.29 11.81
C ASN A 341 33.57 33.57 11.11
N GLY A 342 32.91 33.96 10.02
CA GLY A 342 33.19 35.17 9.26
C GLY A 342 32.36 36.39 9.67
N ARG A 343 31.68 36.37 10.83
CA ARG A 343 30.71 37.41 11.23
C ARG A 343 31.28 38.83 11.36
N ASN A 344 32.59 38.95 11.52
CA ASN A 344 33.32 40.22 11.69
C ASN A 344 34.24 40.51 10.49
N GLU A 345 34.08 39.77 9.38
CA GLU A 345 34.94 39.88 8.21
C GLU A 345 34.10 40.24 6.98
N ASP A 346 34.75 40.88 6.01
CA ASP A 346 34.14 41.08 4.70
C ASP A 346 33.93 39.73 4.00
N VAL A 347 32.81 39.63 3.28
CA VAL A 347 32.44 38.42 2.54
C VAL A 347 33.42 38.21 1.39
N LYS A 348 34.28 37.19 1.51
CA LYS A 348 35.25 36.81 0.49
C LYS A 348 35.48 35.29 0.45
N PRO A 349 35.78 34.69 -0.72
CA PRO A 349 36.15 33.29 -0.81
C PRO A 349 37.29 32.95 0.16
N GLY A 350 37.12 31.90 0.96
CA GLY A 350 38.10 31.57 1.99
C GLY A 350 37.60 30.54 3.01
N PRO A 351 38.39 30.27 4.07
CA PRO A 351 38.08 29.26 5.07
C PRO A 351 36.78 29.55 5.84
N ASN A 352 36.41 30.83 5.99
CA ASN A 352 35.19 31.27 6.67
C ASN A 352 33.94 31.27 5.77
N PHE A 353 34.14 31.30 4.44
CA PHE A 353 33.07 31.31 3.42
C PHE A 353 33.33 30.22 2.35
N LYS A 354 33.39 28.96 2.78
CA LYS A 354 33.81 27.82 1.94
C LYS A 354 32.95 27.58 0.71
N PHE A 355 31.73 28.12 0.70
CA PHE A 355 30.74 28.01 -0.37
C PHE A 355 30.89 29.06 -1.47
N LEU A 356 31.86 29.99 -1.35
CA LEU A 356 32.15 31.02 -2.35
C LEU A 356 33.44 30.70 -3.12
N GLN A 357 33.47 31.09 -4.39
CA GLN A 357 34.65 31.09 -5.26
C GLN A 357 34.70 32.38 -6.10
N MET A 358 35.84 32.67 -6.71
CA MET A 358 35.95 33.73 -7.70
C MET A 358 35.69 33.14 -9.09
N ASP A 359 34.88 33.80 -9.91
CA ASP A 359 34.73 33.47 -11.33
C ASP A 359 35.94 33.98 -12.14
N SER A 360 35.98 33.67 -13.44
CA SER A 360 37.01 34.14 -14.37
C SER A 360 37.05 35.66 -14.54
N ASN A 361 35.99 36.36 -14.12
CA ASN A 361 35.82 37.80 -14.26
C ASN A 361 36.13 38.55 -12.95
N GLY A 362 36.55 37.85 -11.90
CA GLY A 362 36.84 38.44 -10.58
C GLY A 362 35.60 38.71 -9.72
N ASN A 363 34.43 38.17 -10.06
CA ASN A 363 33.23 38.26 -9.24
C ASN A 363 33.15 37.11 -8.22
N ILE A 364 32.56 37.40 -7.08
CA ILE A 364 32.27 36.39 -6.05
C ILE A 364 31.02 35.62 -6.47
N VAL A 365 31.16 34.31 -6.66
CA VAL A 365 30.07 33.39 -7.05
C VAL A 365 29.98 32.21 -6.09
N LEU A 366 28.84 31.55 -6.06
CA LEU A 366 28.68 30.28 -5.33
C LEU A 366 29.49 29.18 -6.03
N LYS A 367 30.04 28.25 -5.24
CA LYS A 367 30.67 27.05 -5.78
C LYS A 367 29.64 26.14 -6.43
N GLU A 368 29.95 25.64 -7.61
CA GLU A 368 29.19 24.55 -8.24
C GLU A 368 29.39 23.26 -7.43
N SER A 369 28.29 22.51 -7.26
CA SER A 369 28.17 21.37 -6.33
C SER A 369 28.64 20.05 -6.93
#